data_AF-A0A371B2P8-F1
#
_entry.id   AF-A0A371B2P8-F1
#
_cell.length_a   1.000
_cell.length_b   1.000
_cell.length_c   1.000
_cell.angle_alpha   90.00
_cell.angle_beta   90.00
_cell.angle_gamma   90.00
#
_symmetry.space_group_name_H-M   'P 1'
#
loop_
_entity.id
_entity.type
_entity.pdbx_description
1 polymer ?
#
loop_
_entity_poly.entity_id
_entity_poly.type
_entity_poly.pdbx_seq_one_letter_code
_entity_poly.pdbx_strand_id
1 'polypeptide(L)'
;MKHRTRIHVNASRLHKWLALVIGAQLLIWFTSGVIMSFLPIDKVRGEHLVDRETIAAIPPNTPMVAPATLVTQAGAPVEAVALRMLDGRAIAEVATGQGIRLFDARTGAALPPVDAVQATRIARTAWKGADKPASLPSRITAESPEYRGALPAWRIAFTDADHTSVFIAAESGKITAVRTGTWRLYDFFWSLHIMDWKNHENFNTWWLLAFAIGGLILGLAGTILLFMRWPVRRRRSVR
;
A
#
# COMPACT_ATOMS: atom_id res chain seq x y z
N MET A 1 44.60 -37.94 14.28
CA MET A 1 43.17 -38.29 14.40
C MET A 1 42.35 -37.39 15.35
N LYS A 2 42.93 -36.60 16.27
CA LYS A 2 42.20 -35.70 17.20
C LYS A 2 41.57 -34.43 16.58
N HIS A 3 42.03 -33.96 15.41
CA HIS A 3 41.51 -32.74 14.78
C HIS A 3 40.22 -32.96 13.98
N ARG A 4 40.05 -34.11 13.32
CA ARG A 4 38.82 -34.42 12.55
C ARG A 4 37.57 -34.46 13.43
N THR A 5 37.68 -34.96 14.67
CA THR A 5 36.56 -35.02 15.63
C THR A 5 36.09 -33.65 16.11
N ARG A 6 36.98 -32.65 16.25
CA ARG A 6 36.59 -31.29 16.64
C ARG A 6 35.87 -30.52 15.53
N ILE A 7 36.26 -30.75 14.27
CA ILE A 7 35.63 -30.11 13.10
C ILE A 7 34.17 -30.54 12.96
N HIS A 8 33.87 -31.85 13.06
CA HIS A 8 32.50 -32.35 12.96
C HIS A 8 31.58 -31.85 14.08
N VAL A 9 32.08 -31.74 15.32
CA VAL A 9 31.31 -31.20 16.46
C VAL A 9 31.02 -29.71 16.26
N ASN A 10 32.03 -28.93 15.84
CA ASN A 10 31.85 -27.50 15.58
C ASN A 10 30.90 -27.25 14.39
N ALA A 11 31.02 -28.02 13.31
CA ALA A 11 30.13 -27.95 12.16
C ALA A 11 28.68 -28.30 12.55
N SER A 12 28.48 -29.32 13.38
CA SER A 12 27.13 -29.70 13.85
C SER A 12 26.51 -28.64 14.76
N ARG A 13 27.31 -28.02 15.63
CA ARG A 13 26.86 -26.89 16.47
C ARG A 13 26.50 -25.67 15.64
N LEU A 14 27.35 -25.31 14.67
CA LEU A 14 27.10 -24.21 13.75
C LEU A 14 25.83 -24.45 12.92
N HIS A 15 25.69 -25.66 12.36
CA HIS A 15 24.48 -26.04 11.63
C HIS A 15 23.22 -25.95 12.48
N LYS A 16 23.25 -26.45 13.73
CA LYS A 16 22.11 -26.36 14.66
C LYS A 16 21.67 -24.91 14.89
N TRP A 17 22.63 -24.01 15.14
CA TRP A 17 22.32 -22.60 15.38
C TRP A 17 21.85 -21.88 14.11
N LEU A 18 22.50 -22.12 12.96
CA LEU A 18 22.07 -21.57 11.68
C LEU A 18 20.66 -22.05 11.32
N ALA A 19 20.37 -23.34 11.48
CA ALA A 19 19.06 -23.91 11.24
C ALA A 19 18.00 -23.33 12.19
N LEU A 20 18.35 -23.05 13.45
CA LEU A 20 17.42 -22.43 14.41
C LEU A 20 17.10 -20.98 14.02
N VAL A 21 18.10 -20.17 13.67
CA VAL A 21 17.89 -18.77 13.27
C VAL A 21 17.13 -18.68 11.95
N ILE A 22 17.57 -19.42 10.93
CA ILE A 22 16.90 -19.46 9.61
C ILE A 22 15.50 -20.06 9.76
N GLY A 23 15.34 -21.14 10.53
CA GLY A 23 14.06 -21.78 10.77
C GLY A 23 13.06 -20.89 11.50
N ALA A 24 13.51 -20.17 12.53
CA ALA A 24 12.67 -19.17 13.20
C ALA A 24 12.22 -18.07 12.23
N GLN A 25 13.13 -17.60 11.38
CA GLN A 25 12.78 -16.60 10.38
C GLN A 25 11.82 -17.12 9.30
N LEU A 26 12.00 -18.36 8.84
CA LEU A 26 11.06 -19.01 7.93
C LEU A 26 9.68 -19.15 8.58
N LEU A 27 9.60 -19.46 9.88
CA LEU A 27 8.34 -19.52 10.60
C LEU A 27 7.63 -18.17 10.65
N ILE A 28 8.35 -17.07 10.92
CA ILE A 28 7.80 -15.72 10.82
C ILE A 28 7.28 -15.46 9.41
N TRP A 29 8.06 -15.85 8.39
CA TRP A 29 7.73 -15.64 6.98
C TRP A 29 6.45 -16.38 6.55
N PHE A 30 6.30 -17.65 6.94
CA PHE A 30 5.08 -18.42 6.69
C PHE A 30 3.89 -17.86 7.49
N THR A 31 4.09 -17.47 8.75
CA THR A 31 3.02 -16.93 9.59
C THR A 31 2.49 -15.62 9.02
N SER A 32 3.37 -14.69 8.64
CA SER A 32 2.96 -13.44 8.00
C SER A 32 2.31 -13.68 6.63
N GLY A 33 2.84 -14.60 5.83
CA GLY A 33 2.26 -14.98 4.54
C GLY A 33 0.85 -15.57 4.67
N VAL A 34 0.60 -16.42 5.67
CA VAL A 34 -0.73 -16.98 5.96
C VAL A 34 -1.70 -15.86 6.35
N ILE A 35 -1.31 -14.97 7.26
CA ILE A 35 -2.17 -13.87 7.70
C ILE A 35 -2.51 -12.94 6.53
N MET A 36 -1.51 -12.56 5.73
CA MET A 36 -1.72 -11.72 4.54
C MET A 36 -2.62 -12.40 3.50
N SER A 37 -2.50 -13.72 3.32
CA SER A 37 -3.34 -14.48 2.39
C SER A 37 -4.77 -14.68 2.89
N PHE A 38 -4.97 -14.68 4.21
CA PHE A 38 -6.28 -14.81 4.84
C PHE A 38 -7.08 -13.50 4.80
N LEU A 39 -6.42 -12.35 4.79
CA LEU A 39 -7.06 -11.03 4.73
C LEU A 39 -7.42 -10.68 3.27
N PRO A 40 -8.71 -10.51 2.91
CA PRO A 40 -9.10 -10.14 1.56
C PRO A 40 -8.50 -8.80 1.15
N ILE A 41 -7.84 -8.74 -0.01
CA ILE A 41 -7.10 -7.56 -0.44
C ILE A 41 -8.00 -6.33 -0.63
N ASP A 42 -9.24 -6.52 -1.08
CA ASP A 42 -10.21 -5.43 -1.25
C ASP A 42 -10.63 -4.83 0.11
N LYS A 43 -10.60 -5.64 1.18
CA LYS A 43 -10.80 -5.16 2.55
C LYS A 43 -9.61 -4.37 3.06
N VAL A 44 -8.40 -4.88 2.83
CA VAL A 44 -7.14 -4.19 3.15
C VAL A 44 -7.06 -2.84 2.43
N ARG A 45 -7.56 -2.74 1.20
CA ARG A 45 -7.59 -1.49 0.42
C ARG A 45 -8.74 -0.55 0.79
N GLY A 46 -9.67 -0.98 1.65
CA GLY A 46 -10.82 -0.20 2.07
C GLY A 46 -11.90 -0.01 1.00
N GLU A 47 -11.87 -0.80 -0.09
CA GLU A 47 -12.77 -0.65 -1.24
C GLU A 47 -14.24 -0.97 -0.89
N HIS A 48 -14.44 -1.79 0.14
CA HIS A 48 -15.76 -2.08 0.70
C HIS A 48 -16.37 -0.91 1.50
N LEU A 49 -15.56 0.06 1.94
CA LEU A 49 -16.01 1.21 2.74
C LEU A 49 -16.08 2.49 1.91
N VAL A 50 -15.09 2.70 1.05
CA VAL A 50 -14.89 3.97 0.34
C VAL A 50 -14.80 3.69 -1.15
N ASP A 51 -15.67 4.35 -1.90
CA ASP A 51 -15.64 4.37 -3.35
C ASP A 51 -14.64 5.41 -3.86
N ARG A 52 -13.61 4.94 -4.55
CA ARG A 52 -12.48 5.75 -5.02
C ARG A 52 -12.57 6.03 -6.51
N GLU A 53 -13.35 5.21 -7.21
CA GLU A 53 -13.33 5.08 -8.67
C GLU A 53 -14.60 5.63 -9.31
N THR A 54 -15.65 5.88 -8.52
CA THR A 54 -16.87 6.50 -9.03
C THR A 54 -16.57 7.88 -9.62
N ILE A 55 -16.59 7.94 -10.94
CA ILE A 55 -16.52 9.17 -11.72
C ILE A 55 -17.94 9.71 -11.83
N ALA A 56 -18.20 10.84 -11.18
CA ALA A 56 -19.46 11.55 -11.38
C ALA A 56 -19.50 12.18 -12.79
N ALA A 57 -20.53 11.83 -13.55
CA ALA A 57 -20.74 12.37 -14.89
C ALA A 57 -20.97 13.89 -14.84
N ILE A 58 -20.36 14.60 -15.79
CA ILE A 58 -20.68 16.01 -16.01
C ILE A 58 -22.03 16.06 -16.74
N PRO A 59 -23.04 16.81 -16.24
CA PRO A 59 -24.32 16.91 -16.90
C PRO A 59 -24.19 17.39 -18.36
N PRO A 60 -25.01 16.87 -19.29
CA PRO A 60 -25.05 17.38 -20.65
C PRO A 60 -25.31 18.88 -20.68
N ASN A 61 -24.73 19.58 -21.67
CA ASN A 61 -24.88 21.03 -21.84
C ASN A 61 -24.40 21.87 -20.64
N THR A 62 -23.53 21.32 -19.77
CA THR A 62 -22.85 22.13 -18.77
C THR A 62 -22.04 23.22 -19.49
N PRO A 63 -22.32 24.51 -19.26
CA PRO A 63 -21.57 25.59 -19.91
C PRO A 63 -20.11 25.54 -19.45
N MET A 64 -19.20 25.51 -20.40
CA MET A 64 -17.76 25.42 -20.15
C MET A 64 -17.04 26.60 -20.78
N VAL A 65 -16.01 27.08 -20.10
CA VAL A 65 -15.10 28.09 -20.64
C VAL A 65 -14.25 27.50 -21.76
N ALA A 66 -13.83 28.32 -22.71
CA ALA A 66 -12.92 27.89 -23.77
C ALA A 66 -11.58 27.40 -23.16
N PRO A 67 -11.00 26.29 -23.66
CA PRO A 67 -9.71 25.79 -23.17
C PRO A 67 -8.59 26.84 -23.19
N ALA A 68 -8.61 27.76 -24.17
CA ALA A 68 -7.65 28.85 -24.26
C ALA A 68 -7.62 29.74 -23.00
N THR A 69 -8.79 30.00 -22.39
CA THR A 69 -8.89 30.79 -21.15
C THR A 69 -8.19 30.09 -19.99
N LEU A 70 -8.35 28.77 -19.87
CA LEU A 70 -7.68 27.97 -18.85
C LEU A 70 -6.16 27.99 -19.04
N VAL A 71 -5.68 27.91 -20.29
CA VAL A 71 -4.25 28.00 -20.61
C VAL A 71 -3.69 29.37 -20.23
N THR A 72 -4.39 30.45 -20.55
CA THR A 72 -3.95 31.81 -20.16
C THR A 72 -3.93 31.97 -18.64
N GLN A 73 -4.95 31.49 -17.94
CA GLN A 73 -5.03 31.61 -16.48
C GLN A 73 -4.05 30.69 -15.75
N ALA A 74 -3.62 29.57 -16.36
CA ALA A 74 -2.62 28.67 -15.81
C ALA A 74 -1.29 29.37 -15.49
N GLY A 75 -0.91 30.40 -16.24
CA GLY A 75 0.31 31.17 -15.96
C GLY A 75 1.62 30.37 -16.10
N ALA A 76 1.55 29.16 -16.65
CA ALA A 76 2.67 28.26 -16.95
C ALA A 76 2.30 27.38 -18.15
N PRO A 77 3.29 26.78 -18.85
CA PRO A 77 3.01 25.82 -19.93
C PRO A 77 2.10 24.70 -19.43
N VAL A 78 0.95 24.55 -20.10
CA VAL A 78 -0.03 23.52 -19.77
C VAL A 78 0.36 22.20 -20.44
N GLU A 79 0.44 21.16 -19.63
CA GLU A 79 0.76 19.80 -20.08
C GLU A 79 -0.51 18.99 -20.31
N ALA A 80 -1.51 19.15 -19.45
CA ALA A 80 -2.80 18.47 -19.57
C ALA A 80 -3.94 19.28 -18.95
N VAL A 81 -5.14 19.12 -19.50
CA VAL A 81 -6.39 19.63 -18.93
C VAL A 81 -7.37 18.48 -18.83
N ALA A 82 -7.89 18.22 -17.63
CA ALA A 82 -8.90 17.21 -17.38
C ALA A 82 -10.15 17.86 -16.77
N LEU A 83 -11.32 17.60 -17.37
CA LEU A 83 -12.60 18.05 -16.85
C LEU A 83 -13.22 16.93 -16.00
N ARG A 84 -13.68 17.27 -14.80
CA ARG A 84 -14.40 16.33 -13.94
C ARG A 84 -15.29 17.04 -12.94
N MET A 85 -16.15 16.26 -12.30
CA MET A 85 -16.88 16.71 -11.13
C MET A 85 -15.98 16.62 -9.89
N LEU A 86 -16.03 17.65 -9.05
CA LEU A 86 -15.47 17.68 -7.71
C LEU A 86 -16.51 18.26 -6.78
N ASP A 87 -17.01 17.43 -5.85
CA ASP A 87 -17.90 17.86 -4.78
C ASP A 87 -19.14 18.65 -5.28
N GLY A 88 -19.77 18.09 -6.32
CA GLY A 88 -20.95 18.67 -6.98
C GLY A 88 -20.68 19.81 -7.97
N ARG A 89 -19.43 20.21 -8.17
CA ARG A 89 -19.03 21.27 -9.11
C ARG A 89 -18.22 20.71 -10.29
N ALA A 90 -18.51 21.15 -11.50
CA ALA A 90 -17.65 20.88 -12.66
C ALA A 90 -16.38 21.74 -12.56
N ILE A 91 -15.22 21.09 -12.60
CA ILE A 91 -13.91 21.72 -12.50
C ILE A 91 -13.01 21.34 -13.69
N ALA A 92 -12.06 22.22 -13.99
CA ALA A 92 -10.92 21.91 -14.84
C ALA A 92 -9.68 21.72 -13.96
N GLU A 93 -9.10 20.53 -14.01
CA GLU A 93 -7.81 20.20 -13.44
C GLU A 93 -6.73 20.45 -14.50
N VAL A 94 -5.87 21.44 -14.27
CA VAL A 94 -4.81 21.82 -15.19
C VAL A 94 -3.48 21.38 -14.60
N ALA A 95 -2.78 20.51 -15.31
CA ALA A 95 -1.43 20.08 -14.97
C ALA A 95 -0.41 20.95 -15.71
N THR A 96 0.60 21.38 -14.98
CA THR A 96 1.74 22.17 -15.47
C THR A 96 3.01 21.62 -14.83
N GLY A 97 4.18 22.01 -15.33
CA GLY A 97 5.46 21.68 -14.68
C GLY A 97 5.61 22.21 -13.25
N GLN A 98 4.72 23.09 -12.78
CA GLN A 98 4.68 23.59 -11.41
C GLN A 98 3.70 22.81 -10.51
N GLY A 99 2.94 21.87 -11.07
CA GLY A 99 1.94 21.09 -10.35
C GLY A 99 0.53 21.25 -10.92
N ILE A 100 -0.43 20.77 -10.14
CA ILE A 100 -1.86 20.77 -10.49
C ILE A 100 -2.52 22.01 -9.91
N ARG A 101 -3.38 22.66 -10.71
CA ARG A 101 -4.30 23.70 -10.22
C ARG A 101 -5.72 23.45 -10.69
N LEU A 102 -6.67 23.88 -9.87
CA LEU A 102 -8.09 23.73 -10.15
C LEU A 102 -8.69 25.06 -10.61
N PHE A 103 -9.59 24.97 -11.58
CA PHE A 103 -10.38 26.09 -12.07
C PHE A 103 -11.84 25.69 -12.16
N ASP A 104 -12.73 26.64 -12.00
CA ASP A 104 -14.14 26.46 -12.25
C ASP A 104 -14.36 26.21 -13.76
N ALA A 105 -14.96 25.08 -14.13
CA ALA A 105 -15.07 24.69 -15.53
C ALA A 105 -15.93 25.66 -16.36
N ARG A 106 -16.84 26.40 -15.71
CA ARG A 106 -17.78 27.32 -16.36
C ARG A 106 -17.19 28.70 -16.56
N THR A 107 -16.51 29.22 -15.54
CA THR A 107 -16.02 30.60 -15.52
C THR A 107 -14.52 30.72 -15.84
N GLY A 108 -13.77 29.63 -15.70
CA GLY A 108 -12.31 29.64 -15.70
C GLY A 108 -11.71 30.22 -14.42
N ALA A 109 -12.49 30.71 -13.45
CA ALA A 109 -11.91 31.29 -12.24
C ALA A 109 -11.06 30.25 -11.49
N ALA A 110 -9.86 30.65 -11.05
CA ALA A 110 -8.99 29.81 -10.25
C ALA A 110 -9.69 29.46 -8.93
N LEU A 111 -9.65 28.18 -8.56
CA LEU A 111 -10.20 27.68 -7.32
C LEU A 111 -9.08 27.56 -6.27
N PRO A 112 -9.37 27.87 -5.00
CA PRO A 112 -8.42 27.60 -3.94
C PRO A 112 -8.21 26.09 -3.78
N PRO A 113 -7.09 25.66 -3.17
CA PRO A 113 -6.90 24.28 -2.77
C PRO A 113 -8.05 23.81 -1.87
N VAL A 114 -8.34 22.51 -1.94
CA VAL A 114 -9.40 21.87 -1.14
C VAL A 114 -9.13 22.12 0.33
N ASP A 115 -10.13 22.65 1.04
CA ASP A 115 -10.06 22.90 2.48
C ASP A 115 -10.56 21.69 3.30
N ALA A 116 -10.49 21.79 4.63
CA ALA A 116 -10.92 20.71 5.53
C ALA A 116 -12.41 20.34 5.39
N VAL A 117 -13.27 21.33 5.14
CA VAL A 117 -14.72 21.15 5.06
C VAL A 117 -15.07 20.42 3.76
N GLN A 118 -14.49 20.88 2.65
CA GLN A 118 -14.64 20.27 1.34
C GLN A 118 -14.04 18.85 1.33
N ALA A 119 -12.85 18.65 1.89
CA ALA A 119 -12.26 17.31 2.02
C ALA A 119 -13.14 16.36 2.84
N THR A 120 -13.73 16.85 3.94
CA THR A 120 -14.67 16.04 4.74
C THR A 120 -15.91 15.67 3.92
N ARG A 121 -16.47 16.59 3.14
CA ARG A 121 -17.63 16.32 2.28
C ARG A 121 -17.31 15.32 1.17
N ILE A 122 -16.14 15.44 0.54
CA ILE A 122 -15.62 14.47 -0.44
C ILE A 122 -15.52 13.08 0.19
N ALA A 123 -14.85 12.95 1.34
CA ALA A 123 -14.69 11.67 2.04
C ALA A 123 -16.05 11.06 2.43
N ARG A 124 -16.97 11.88 2.96
CA ARG A 124 -18.32 11.42 3.33
C ARG A 124 -19.15 11.02 2.11
N THR A 125 -18.97 11.68 0.96
CA THR A 125 -19.68 11.31 -0.28
C THR A 125 -19.17 9.98 -0.83
N ALA A 126 -17.86 9.74 -0.74
CA ALA A 126 -17.23 8.49 -1.14
C ALA A 126 -17.55 7.30 -0.21
N TRP A 127 -18.02 7.56 1.01
CA TRP A 127 -18.42 6.49 1.94
C TRP A 127 -19.66 5.75 1.43
N LYS A 128 -19.55 4.42 1.26
CA LYS A 128 -20.59 3.56 0.68
C LYS A 128 -21.78 3.31 1.61
N GLY A 129 -21.55 3.31 2.93
CA GLY A 129 -22.60 3.07 3.92
C GLY A 129 -23.61 4.22 4.03
N ALA A 130 -24.87 3.89 4.32
CA ALA A 130 -25.90 4.90 4.61
C ALA A 130 -25.56 5.69 5.88
N ASP A 131 -25.15 4.97 6.93
CA ASP A 131 -24.67 5.56 8.18
C ASP A 131 -23.22 5.99 8.02
N LYS A 132 -23.00 7.30 8.06
CA LYS A 132 -21.68 7.92 7.90
C LYS A 132 -21.12 8.26 9.28
N PRO A 133 -20.05 7.58 9.75
CA PRO A 133 -19.44 7.84 11.05
C PRO A 133 -19.02 9.31 11.19
N ALA A 134 -18.89 9.78 12.43
CA ALA A 134 -18.26 11.07 12.67
C ALA A 134 -16.81 11.04 12.21
N SER A 135 -16.29 12.19 11.77
CA SER A 135 -14.95 12.28 11.19
C SER A 135 -14.21 13.53 11.64
N LEU A 136 -12.90 13.41 11.81
CA LEU A 136 -12.02 14.52 12.16
C LEU A 136 -11.01 14.79 11.01
N PRO A 137 -11.03 15.99 10.40
CA PRO A 137 -10.02 16.37 9.41
C PRO A 137 -8.72 16.80 10.08
N SER A 138 -7.58 16.40 9.50
CA SER A 138 -6.26 16.92 9.84
C SER A 138 -5.42 17.14 8.58
N ARG A 139 -4.64 18.22 8.54
CA ARG A 139 -3.78 18.54 7.40
C ARG A 139 -2.45 17.82 7.54
N ILE A 140 -2.02 17.16 6.46
CA ILE A 140 -0.77 16.42 6.35
C ILE A 140 0.12 17.12 5.34
N THR A 141 1.33 17.46 5.76
CA THR A 141 2.32 18.18 4.95
C THR A 141 3.64 17.43 4.80
N ALA A 142 3.74 16.25 5.41
CA ALA A 142 4.93 15.40 5.36
C ALA A 142 4.51 13.95 5.15
N GLU A 143 5.41 13.18 4.56
CA GLU A 143 5.22 11.75 4.39
C GLU A 143 5.26 11.00 5.73
N SER A 144 4.62 9.84 5.76
CA SER A 144 4.65 8.89 6.87
C SER A 144 4.59 7.46 6.32
N PRO A 145 4.87 6.43 7.14
CA PRO A 145 4.64 5.05 6.72
C PRO A 145 3.20 4.79 6.25
N GLU A 146 2.21 5.50 6.83
CA GLU A 146 0.81 5.36 6.39
C GLU A 146 0.51 6.11 5.08
N TYR A 147 1.25 7.17 4.74
CA TYR A 147 0.92 8.05 3.62
C TYR A 147 2.15 8.65 2.92
N ARG A 148 2.30 8.31 1.64
CA ARG A 148 3.31 8.84 0.69
C ARG A 148 2.68 9.35 -0.62
N GLY A 149 1.41 9.75 -0.56
CA GLY A 149 0.72 10.32 -1.71
C GLY A 149 1.06 11.80 -1.93
N ALA A 150 0.35 12.44 -2.86
CA ALA A 150 0.51 13.87 -3.11
C ALA A 150 0.34 14.71 -1.83
N LEU A 151 1.24 15.67 -1.62
CA LEU A 151 1.25 16.60 -0.49
C LEU A 151 1.09 18.05 -1.00
N PRO A 152 0.46 18.94 -0.22
CA PRO A 152 -0.24 18.67 1.04
C PRO A 152 -1.53 17.86 0.82
N ALA A 153 -1.96 17.15 1.86
CA ALA A 153 -3.18 16.34 1.86
C ALA A 153 -4.02 16.56 3.13
N TRP A 154 -5.28 16.18 3.08
CA TRP A 154 -6.17 16.08 4.23
C TRP A 154 -6.37 14.62 4.59
N ARG A 155 -6.12 14.28 5.86
CA ARG A 155 -6.52 13.01 6.45
C ARG A 155 -7.87 13.21 7.13
N ILE A 156 -8.89 12.51 6.65
CA ILE A 156 -10.21 12.46 7.26
C ILE A 156 -10.30 11.15 8.07
N ALA A 157 -10.16 11.25 9.39
CA ALA A 157 -10.20 10.11 10.28
C ALA A 157 -11.65 9.85 10.73
N PHE A 158 -12.23 8.73 10.30
CA PHE A 158 -13.55 8.28 10.69
C PHE A 158 -13.52 7.55 12.04
N THR A 159 -14.63 7.65 12.76
CA THR A 159 -14.88 6.98 14.05
C THR A 159 -15.68 5.70 13.85
N ASP A 160 -15.32 4.90 12.85
CA ASP A 160 -15.84 3.56 12.61
C ASP A 160 -15.05 2.49 13.38
N ALA A 161 -15.58 1.27 13.40
CA ALA A 161 -14.95 0.13 14.07
C ALA A 161 -13.56 -0.24 13.51
N ASP A 162 -13.27 0.07 12.24
CA ASP A 162 -11.97 -0.20 11.62
C ASP A 162 -11.07 1.06 11.55
N HIS A 163 -11.39 2.13 12.29
CA HIS A 163 -10.58 3.36 12.39
C HIS A 163 -10.08 3.87 11.02
N THR A 164 -11.00 3.98 10.08
CA THR A 164 -10.74 4.29 8.68
C THR A 164 -10.25 5.73 8.53
N SER A 165 -9.17 5.91 7.78
CA SER A 165 -8.61 7.21 7.43
C SER A 165 -8.60 7.36 5.90
N VAL A 166 -9.27 8.38 5.40
CA VAL A 166 -9.31 8.72 3.97
C VAL A 166 -8.40 9.91 3.72
N PHE A 167 -7.48 9.77 2.77
CA PHE A 167 -6.53 10.80 2.40
C PHE A 167 -6.94 11.45 1.08
N ILE A 168 -7.03 12.78 1.10
CA ILE A 168 -7.45 13.60 -0.03
C ILE A 168 -6.35 14.60 -0.33
N ALA A 169 -5.82 14.60 -1.56
CA ALA A 169 -4.83 15.59 -1.97
C ALA A 169 -5.45 16.99 -1.94
N ALA A 170 -4.80 17.97 -1.33
CA ALA A 170 -5.36 19.33 -1.20
C ALA A 170 -5.43 20.04 -2.57
N GLU A 171 -4.42 19.85 -3.43
CA GLU A 171 -4.35 20.55 -4.72
C GLU A 171 -5.31 19.99 -5.79
N SER A 172 -5.74 18.73 -5.65
CA SER A 172 -6.66 18.11 -6.63
C SER A 172 -8.00 17.70 -6.03
N GLY A 173 -8.11 17.43 -4.73
CA GLY A 173 -9.31 16.84 -4.15
C GLY A 173 -9.52 15.36 -4.47
N LYS A 174 -8.53 14.68 -5.05
CA LYS A 174 -8.58 13.23 -5.31
C LYS A 174 -8.33 12.44 -4.04
N ILE A 175 -9.04 11.32 -3.87
CA ILE A 175 -8.79 10.36 -2.79
C ILE A 175 -7.55 9.52 -3.15
N THR A 176 -6.40 9.87 -2.57
CA THR A 176 -5.10 9.26 -2.87
C THR A 176 -4.87 7.98 -2.07
N ALA A 177 -5.40 7.88 -0.86
CA ALA A 177 -5.27 6.68 -0.04
C ALA A 177 -6.48 6.45 0.86
N VAL A 178 -6.75 5.18 1.19
CA VAL A 178 -7.64 4.75 2.26
C VAL A 178 -6.82 3.83 3.16
N ARG A 179 -6.89 4.05 4.48
CA ARG A 179 -6.13 3.30 5.49
C ARG A 179 -7.05 2.89 6.61
N THR A 180 -7.27 1.59 6.74
CA THR A 180 -8.11 1.00 7.80
C THR A 180 -7.24 0.31 8.86
N GLY A 181 -7.83 -0.13 9.97
CA GLY A 181 -7.18 -0.98 10.97
C GLY A 181 -6.75 -2.32 10.36
N THR A 182 -7.61 -2.90 9.50
CA THR A 182 -7.25 -4.07 8.68
C THR A 182 -6.01 -3.81 7.83
N TRP A 183 -5.93 -2.63 7.20
CA TRP A 183 -4.72 -2.23 6.45
C TRP A 183 -3.49 -2.15 7.36
N ARG A 184 -3.60 -1.55 8.56
CA ARG A 184 -2.47 -1.43 9.50
C ARG A 184 -1.98 -2.79 9.99
N LEU A 185 -2.90 -3.73 10.22
CA LEU A 185 -2.56 -5.10 10.56
C LEU A 185 -1.82 -5.79 9.41
N TYR A 186 -2.33 -5.64 8.18
CA TYR A 186 -1.68 -6.17 6.99
C TYR A 186 -0.28 -5.57 6.80
N ASP A 187 -0.15 -4.24 6.93
CA ASP A 187 1.10 -3.49 6.77
C ASP A 187 2.16 -3.89 7.82
N PHE A 188 1.75 -4.18 9.06
CA PHE A 188 2.63 -4.74 10.07
C PHE A 188 3.18 -6.12 9.67
N PHE A 189 2.33 -7.04 9.21
CA PHE A 189 2.80 -8.35 8.77
C PHE A 189 3.61 -8.27 7.48
N TRP A 190 3.26 -7.33 6.59
CA TRP A 190 4.02 -7.02 5.40
C TRP A 190 5.45 -6.59 5.76
N SER A 191 5.63 -5.66 6.69
CA SER A 191 6.96 -5.20 7.12
C SER A 191 7.83 -6.33 7.67
N LEU A 192 7.23 -7.26 8.43
CA LEU A 192 7.89 -8.49 8.89
C LEU A 192 8.24 -9.44 7.74
N HIS A 193 7.35 -9.57 6.76
CA HIS A 193 7.49 -10.47 5.62
C HIS A 193 8.61 -10.03 4.67
N ILE A 194 8.74 -8.72 4.43
CA ILE A 194 9.75 -8.15 3.52
C ILE A 194 11.02 -7.70 4.26
N MET A 195 11.03 -7.79 5.59
CA MET A 195 12.11 -7.36 6.48
C MET A 195 12.50 -5.88 6.31
N ASP A 196 11.51 -5.04 6.02
CA ASP A 196 11.63 -3.58 6.00
C ASP A 196 10.75 -3.00 7.10
N TRP A 197 11.29 -2.96 8.32
CA TRP A 197 10.56 -2.53 9.52
C TRP A 197 10.35 -1.02 9.63
N LYS A 198 10.93 -0.22 8.72
CA LYS A 198 10.86 1.25 8.80
C LYS A 198 9.99 1.82 7.71
N ASN A 199 10.25 1.43 6.46
CA ASN A 199 9.60 2.06 5.31
C ASN A 199 8.47 1.21 4.75
N HIS A 200 8.42 -0.09 5.05
CA HIS A 200 7.37 -1.01 4.64
C HIS A 200 7.15 -1.07 3.10
N GLU A 201 8.21 -0.82 2.33
CA GLU A 201 8.12 -0.69 0.86
C GLU A 201 9.24 -1.43 0.14
N ASN A 202 10.45 -1.38 0.69
CA ASN A 202 11.60 -1.93 0.00
C ASN A 202 11.63 -3.46 0.16
N PHE A 203 11.18 -4.18 -0.86
CA PHE A 203 11.30 -5.65 -0.89
C PHE A 203 12.74 -6.13 -1.08
N ASN A 204 13.66 -5.28 -1.55
CA ASN A 204 15.04 -5.66 -1.85
C ASN A 204 15.99 -5.38 -0.67
N THR A 205 15.58 -5.71 0.56
CA THR A 205 16.48 -5.58 1.72
C THR A 205 17.57 -6.64 1.69
N TRP A 206 18.76 -6.30 2.17
CA TRP A 206 19.86 -7.26 2.26
C TRP A 206 19.54 -8.41 3.23
N TRP A 207 18.75 -8.13 4.28
CA TRP A 207 18.26 -9.13 5.23
C TRP A 207 17.40 -10.17 4.53
N LEU A 208 16.40 -9.73 3.76
CA LEU A 208 15.53 -10.64 3.02
C LEU A 208 16.33 -11.52 2.08
N LEU A 209 17.27 -10.93 1.33
CA LEU A 209 18.14 -11.68 0.43
C LEU A 209 18.98 -12.72 1.19
N ALA A 210 19.61 -12.36 2.30
CA ALA A 210 20.44 -13.26 3.09
C ALA A 210 19.64 -14.46 3.64
N PHE A 211 18.45 -14.20 4.18
CA PHE A 211 17.57 -15.26 4.69
C PHE A 211 16.94 -16.10 3.58
N ALA A 212 16.62 -15.52 2.42
CA ALA A 212 16.14 -16.26 1.26
C ALA A 212 17.19 -17.23 0.72
N ILE A 213 18.44 -16.77 0.55
CA ILE A 213 19.56 -17.64 0.15
C ILE A 213 19.81 -18.72 1.20
N GLY A 214 19.85 -18.35 2.48
CA GLY A 214 20.06 -19.30 3.57
C GLY A 214 18.96 -20.37 3.64
N GLY A 215 17.70 -19.97 3.50
CA GLY A 215 16.54 -20.86 3.43
C GLY A 215 16.59 -21.79 2.22
N LEU A 216 16.98 -21.27 1.05
CA LEU A 216 17.15 -22.08 -0.17
C LEU A 216 18.22 -23.16 0.01
N ILE A 217 19.40 -22.78 0.53
CA ILE A 217 20.49 -23.73 0.79
C ILE A 217 20.03 -24.81 1.78
N LEU A 218 19.36 -24.41 2.86
CA LEU A 218 18.85 -25.33 3.88
C LEU A 218 17.80 -26.29 3.30
N GLY A 219 16.87 -25.77 2.48
CA GLY A 219 15.84 -26.56 1.80
C GLY A 219 16.40 -27.55 0.79
N LEU A 220 17.37 -27.13 -0.03
CA LEU A 220 18.08 -28.02 -0.97
C LEU A 220 18.83 -29.12 -0.23
N ALA A 221 19.58 -28.77 0.81
CA ALA A 221 20.29 -29.75 1.63
C ALA A 221 19.32 -30.76 2.28
N GLY A 222 18.19 -30.28 2.83
CA GLY A 222 17.14 -31.11 3.40
C GLY A 222 16.51 -32.05 2.37
N THR A 223 16.23 -31.56 1.17
CA THR A 223 15.64 -32.34 0.07
C THR A 223 16.58 -33.43 -0.41
N ILE A 224 17.88 -33.12 -0.58
CA ILE A 224 18.91 -34.10 -0.95
C ILE A 224 18.99 -35.19 0.12
N LEU A 225 19.06 -34.82 1.41
CA LEU A 225 19.09 -35.79 2.51
C LEU A 225 17.84 -36.67 2.55
N LEU A 226 16.67 -36.07 2.31
CA LEU A 226 15.40 -36.79 2.26
C LEU A 226 15.36 -37.78 1.11
N PHE A 227 15.88 -37.45 -0.07
CA PHE A 227 16.00 -38.38 -1.20
C PHE A 227 17.00 -39.51 -0.92
N MET A 228 18.18 -39.18 -0.38
CA MET A 228 19.21 -40.17 -0.04
C MET A 228 18.76 -41.15 1.05
N ARG A 229 17.94 -40.69 1.99
CA ARG A 229 17.41 -41.49 3.10
C ARG A 229 15.96 -41.91 2.90
N TRP A 230 15.41 -41.69 1.70
CA TRP A 230 14.04 -42.06 1.39
C TRP A 230 13.93 -43.57 1.54
N PRO A 231 13.03 -44.10 2.39
CA PRO A 231 12.88 -45.53 2.58
C PRO A 231 12.19 -46.12 1.35
N VAL A 232 12.93 -46.27 0.25
CA VAL A 232 12.52 -47.14 -0.85
C VAL A 232 12.54 -48.54 -0.26
N ARG A 233 11.36 -49.06 0.08
CA ARG A 233 11.13 -50.46 0.46
C ARG A 233 11.64 -51.32 -0.71
N ARG A 234 12.93 -51.68 -0.71
CA ARG A 234 13.44 -52.70 -1.62
C ARG A 234 12.67 -53.96 -1.28
N ARG A 235 11.72 -54.36 -2.15
CA ARG A 235 11.10 -55.68 -2.07
C ARG A 235 12.25 -56.69 -2.09
N ARG A 236 12.49 -57.35 -0.96
CA ARG A 236 13.35 -58.53 -0.92
C ARG A 236 12.66 -59.55 -1.82
N SER A 237 13.28 -59.85 -2.96
CA SER A 237 12.95 -61.04 -3.74
C SER A 237 13.19 -62.22 -2.81
N VAL A 238 12.12 -62.85 -2.33
CA VAL A 238 12.19 -64.15 -1.68
C VAL A 238 12.55 -65.15 -2.79
N ARG A 239 13.73 -65.76 -2.69
CA ARG A 239 14.11 -66.94 -3.47
C ARG A 239 13.69 -68.17 -2.69
#